data_AF-A0A511QFW7-F1
#
_entry.id   AF-A0A511QFW7-F1
#
_cell.length_a   1.000
_cell.length_b   1.000
_cell.length_c   1.000
_cell.angle_alpha   90.00
_cell.angle_beta   90.00
_cell.angle_gamma   90.00
#
_symmetry.space_group_name_H-M   'P 1'
#
loop_
_entity.id
_entity.type
_entity.pdbx_description
1 polymer ?
#
loop_
_entity_poly.entity_id
_entity_poly.type
_entity_poly.pdbx_seq_one_letter_code
_entity_poly.pdbx_strand_id
1 'polypeptide(L)' 'MVINQLSNMDCTNTTQAKFLSVFRHVKEFGSISDLDLCKIFGETIWSDGMEYHSSAFSFKVDRQTGNCEISRYKHQ' A
#
# COMPACT_ATOMS: atom_id res chain seq x y z
N MET A 1 -30.05 0.02 2.03
CA MET A 1 -30.47 1.29 1.39
C MET A 1 -29.34 1.73 0.47
N VAL A 2 -29.59 1.77 -0.84
CA VAL A 2 -29.03 2.70 -1.86
C VAL A 2 -27.50 2.91 -1.81
N ILE A 3 -26.71 2.13 -2.56
CA ILE A 3 -26.18 2.53 -3.89
C ILE A 3 -25.94 4.05 -3.99
N ASN A 4 -24.94 4.58 -3.27
CA ASN A 4 -24.38 5.91 -3.57
C ASN A 4 -22.93 6.16 -3.07
N GLN A 5 -22.14 5.12 -2.80
CA GLN A 5 -20.72 5.25 -2.37
C GLN A 5 -19.76 4.24 -3.02
N LEU A 6 -20.16 3.59 -4.11
CA LEU A 6 -19.36 2.52 -4.73
C LEU A 6 -18.03 2.99 -5.35
N SER A 7 -17.83 4.28 -5.59
CA SER A 7 -16.60 4.80 -6.22
C SER A 7 -15.41 4.96 -5.27
N ASN A 8 -15.58 4.79 -3.94
CA ASN A 8 -14.49 4.93 -2.97
C ASN A 8 -14.08 3.60 -2.28
N MET A 9 -14.92 2.55 -2.38
CA MET A 9 -14.67 1.26 -1.70
C MET A 9 -13.76 0.30 -2.48
N ASP A 10 -13.72 0.39 -3.81
CA ASP A 10 -12.85 -0.47 -4.62
C ASP A 10 -11.36 -0.14 -4.43
N CYS A 11 -11.03 1.14 -4.19
CA CYS A 11 -9.66 1.58 -3.91
C CYS A 11 -9.17 1.01 -2.56
N THR A 12 -10.04 0.98 -1.54
CA THR A 12 -9.70 0.40 -0.23
C THR A 12 -9.49 -1.11 -0.28
N ASN A 13 -10.33 -1.86 -1.01
CA ASN A 13 -10.17 -3.31 -1.12
C ASN A 13 -8.89 -3.69 -1.87
N THR A 14 -8.60 -3.00 -2.96
CA THR A 14 -7.39 -3.22 -3.77
C THR A 14 -6.12 -2.87 -2.97
N THR A 15 -6.16 -1.78 -2.20
CA THR A 15 -5.03 -1.35 -1.36
C THR A 15 -4.79 -2.33 -0.21
N GLN A 16 -5.85 -2.81 0.44
CA GLN A 16 -5.74 -3.84 1.48
C GLN A 16 -5.12 -5.14 0.94
N ALA A 17 -5.51 -5.57 -0.26
CA ALA A 17 -4.92 -6.77 -0.89
C ALA A 17 -3.41 -6.59 -1.19
N LYS A 18 -3.00 -5.39 -1.63
CA LYS A 18 -1.58 -5.04 -1.82
C LYS A 18 -0.81 -5.06 -0.50
N PHE A 19 -1.36 -4.47 0.55
CA PHE A 19 -0.74 -4.49 1.89
C PHE A 19 -0.63 -5.91 2.47
N LEU A 20 -1.65 -6.74 2.27
CA LEU A 20 -1.58 -8.15 2.66
C LEU A 20 -0.46 -8.89 1.92
N SER A 21 -0.25 -8.56 0.65
CA SER A 21 0.84 -9.11 -0.15
C SER A 21 2.21 -8.67 0.39
N VAL A 22 2.35 -7.41 0.82
CA VAL A 22 3.55 -6.92 1.51
C VAL A 22 3.82 -7.69 2.80
N PHE A 23 2.81 -7.84 3.64
CA PHE A 23 2.93 -8.59 4.89
C PHE A 23 3.38 -10.04 4.66
N ARG A 24 2.77 -10.72 3.68
CA ARG A 24 3.15 -12.09 3.30
C ARG A 24 4.58 -12.17 2.81
N HIS A 25 5.01 -11.23 1.97
CA HIS A 25 6.38 -11.19 1.47
C HIS A 25 7.39 -11.03 2.61
N VAL A 26 7.15 -10.11 3.55
CA VAL A 26 8.03 -9.94 4.71
C VAL A 26 8.04 -11.18 5.61
N LYS A 27 6.89 -11.87 5.77
CA LYS A 27 6.85 -13.13 6.52
C LYS A 27 7.67 -14.25 5.87
N GLU A 28 7.74 -14.28 4.55
CA GLU A 28 8.47 -15.30 3.80
C GLU A 28 9.96 -15.00 3.67
N PHE A 29 10.32 -13.73 3.41
CA PHE A 29 11.69 -13.32 3.07
C PHE A 29 12.39 -12.50 4.17
N GLY A 30 11.68 -12.17 5.25
CA GLY A 30 12.21 -11.44 6.42
C GLY A 30 12.36 -9.93 6.24
N SER A 31 12.30 -9.43 5.00
CA SER A 31 12.30 -8.01 4.68
C SER A 31 11.62 -7.73 3.35
N ILE A 32 11.42 -6.45 3.01
CA ILE A 32 10.91 -6.03 1.70
C ILE A 32 11.77 -4.93 1.09
N SER A 33 12.11 -5.08 -0.20
CA SER A 33 12.84 -4.07 -0.96
C SER A 33 11.90 -3.05 -1.63
N ASP A 34 12.43 -1.90 -2.04
CA ASP A 34 11.63 -0.89 -2.74
C ASP A 34 11.17 -1.39 -4.12
N LEU A 35 11.96 -2.29 -4.74
CA LEU A 35 11.57 -2.96 -5.99
C LEU A 35 10.39 -3.91 -5.78
N ASP A 36 10.35 -4.62 -4.65
CA ASP A 36 9.23 -5.53 -4.34
C ASP A 36 7.95 -4.75 -4.06
N LEU A 37 8.06 -3.59 -3.41
CA LEU A 37 6.92 -2.66 -3.29
C LEU A 37 6.41 -2.24 -4.67
N CYS A 38 7.27 -1.83 -5.60
CA CYS A 38 6.84 -1.49 -6.97
C CYS A 38 6.14 -2.67 -7.66
N LYS A 39 6.65 -3.90 -7.51
CA LYS A 39 6.03 -5.10 -8.09
C LYS A 39 4.66 -5.41 -7.49
N ILE A 40 4.53 -5.35 -6.16
CA ILE A 40 3.27 -5.64 -5.46
C ILE A 40 2.21 -4.61 -5.81
N PHE A 41 2.59 -3.34 -5.89
CA PHE A 41 1.65 -2.27 -6.18
C PHE A 41 1.39 -2.12 -7.69
N GLY A 42 2.24 -2.69 -8.54
CA GLY A 42 2.13 -2.59 -9.99
C GLY A 42 2.33 -1.17 -10.51
N GLU A 43 2.98 -0.32 -9.73
CA GLU A 43 3.20 1.09 -10.04
C GLU A 43 4.54 1.56 -9.44
N THR A 44 5.00 2.74 -9.86
CA THR A 44 6.19 3.34 -9.26
C THR A 44 5.85 3.86 -7.88
N ILE A 45 6.51 3.31 -6.87
CA ILE A 45 6.49 3.81 -5.51
C ILE A 45 7.79 4.55 -5.26
N TRP A 46 7.71 5.77 -4.73
CA TRP A 46 8.89 6.54 -4.32
C TRP A 46 8.81 6.85 -2.83
N SER A 47 9.96 7.06 -2.19
CA SER A 47 10.05 7.40 -0.77
C SER A 47 10.69 8.76 -0.58
N ASP A 48 10.17 9.55 0.36
CA ASP A 48 10.76 10.80 0.83
C ASP A 48 11.72 10.60 2.02
N GLY A 49 11.97 9.34 2.41
CA GLY A 49 12.75 8.95 3.59
C GLY A 49 11.92 8.77 4.87
N MET A 50 10.66 9.21 4.89
CA MET A 50 9.73 9.02 6.00
C MET A 50 8.56 8.10 5.63
N GLU A 51 8.04 8.24 4.42
CA GLU A 51 6.90 7.49 3.90
C GLU A 51 7.17 7.00 2.47
N TYR A 52 6.25 6.16 1.99
CA TYR A 52 6.17 5.72 0.62
C TYR A 52 4.96 6.36 -0.05
N HIS A 53 5.11 6.70 -1.32
CA HIS A 53 4.11 7.43 -2.08
C HIS A 53 3.80 6.68 -3.37
N SER A 54 2.52 6.36 -3.54
CA SER A 54 1.95 5.91 -4.80
C SER A 54 1.34 7.09 -5.56
N SER A 55 0.77 6.81 -6.72
CA SER A 55 -0.03 7.78 -7.47
C SER A 55 -1.27 8.25 -6.69
N ALA A 56 -1.88 7.37 -5.90
CA ALA A 56 -3.17 7.60 -5.25
C ALA A 56 -3.09 7.95 -3.75
N PHE A 57 -2.05 7.51 -3.04
CA PHE A 57 -1.94 7.68 -1.59
C PHE A 57 -0.49 7.64 -1.10
N SER A 58 -0.30 7.99 0.17
CA SER A 58 0.96 7.86 0.90
C SER A 58 0.75 6.88 2.05
N PHE A 59 1.76 6.06 2.32
CA PHE A 59 1.69 5.01 3.33
C PHE A 59 3.06 4.75 3.96
N LYS A 60 3.04 4.21 5.17
CA LYS A 60 4.22 3.70 5.86
C LYS A 60 4.26 2.19 5.73
N VAL A 61 5.46 1.65 5.66
CA VAL A 61 5.69 0.21 5.79
C VAL A 61 6.83 -0.04 6.77
N ASP A 62 6.57 -0.88 7.76
CA ASP A 62 7.63 -1.47 8.56
C ASP A 62 8.25 -2.61 7.74
N ARG A 63 9.51 -2.44 7.34
CA ARG A 63 10.19 -3.39 6.44
C ARG A 63 10.48 -4.74 7.11
N GLN A 64 10.46 -4.83 8.45
CA GLN A 64 10.74 -6.06 9.20
C GLN A 64 9.47 -6.81 9.60
N THR A 65 8.36 -6.10 9.82
CA THR A 65 7.09 -6.74 10.18
C THR A 65 6.10 -6.83 9.02
N GLY A 66 6.28 -6.01 7.99
CA GLY A 66 5.38 -5.88 6.84
C GLY A 66 4.11 -5.11 7.16
N ASN A 67 4.01 -4.51 8.35
CA ASN A 67 2.87 -3.69 8.74
C ASN A 67 2.82 -2.44 7.86
N CYS A 68 1.66 -2.22 7.23
CA CYS A 68 1.40 -1.10 6.36
C CYS A 68 0.33 -0.19 6.96
N GLU A 69 0.51 1.12 6.89
CA GLU A 69 -0.46 2.11 7.36
C GLU A 69 -0.63 3.22 6.31
N ILE A 70 -1.87 3.57 5.98
CA ILE A 70 -2.15 4.66 5.04
C ILE A 70 -2.09 5.98 5.80
N SER A 71 -1.18 6.85 5.40
CA SER A 71 -1.02 8.19 5.99
C SER A 71 -1.97 9.21 5.38
N ARG A 72 -2.13 9.21 4.05
CA ARG A 72 -2.95 10.21 3.32
C ARG A 72 -3.39 9.72 1.96
N TYR A 73 -4.65 9.95 1.60
CA TYR A 73 -5.15 9.83 0.22
C TYR A 73 -4.93 11.15 -0.54
N LYS A 74 -4.45 11.09 -1.79
CA LYS A 74 -4.14 12.29 -2.59
C LYS A 74 -5.36 12.89 -3.30
N HIS A 75 -6.42 12.10 -3.50
CA HIS A 75 -7.67 12.54 -4.08
C HIS A 75 -8.84 12.08 -3.19
N GLN A 76 -9.28 12.99 -2.32
CA GLN A 76 -10.58 12.94 -1.64
C GLN A 76 -11.34 14.23 -1.96
#